data_AF-A0A350MQ51-F1
#
_entry.id   AF-A0A350MQ51-F1
#
_cell.length_a   1.000
_cell.length_b   1.000
_cell.length_c   1.000
_cell.angle_alpha   90.00
_cell.angle_beta   90.00
_cell.angle_gamma   90.00
#
_symmetry.space_group_name_H-M   'P 1'
#
loop_
_entity.id
_entity.type
_entity.pdbx_description
1 polymer ?
#
loop_
_entity_poly.entity_id
_entity_poly.type
_entity_poly.pdbx_seq_one_letter_code
_entity_poly.pdbx_strand_id
1 'polypeptide(L)'
;YNKCPICSGRKVVVGQNDLITTHPELAKEWHPTNNGSLTPKDVSSRSNKKVWWLSPEDVSWECQVRLRVKGRVCPLLLKVKF
;
A
#
# COMPACT_ATOMS: atom_id res chain seq x y z
N TYR A 1 25.50 7.20 7.33
CA TYR A 1 24.75 6.17 8.07
C TYR A 1 23.38 6.70 8.48
N ASN A 2 22.35 6.59 7.63
CA ASN A 2 21.01 7.09 7.97
C ASN A 2 20.19 5.98 8.63
N LYS A 3 20.35 5.82 9.96
CA LYS A 3 19.62 4.87 10.80
C LYS A 3 18.24 5.38 11.27
N CYS A 4 17.68 6.45 10.69
CA CYS A 4 16.38 6.94 11.10
C CYS A 4 15.28 5.90 10.81
N PRO A 5 14.58 5.38 11.82
CA PRO A 5 13.55 4.34 11.64
C PRO A 5 12.33 4.84 10.86
N ILE A 6 12.05 6.15 10.91
CA ILE A 6 10.97 6.80 10.16
C ILE A 6 11.35 6.91 8.68
N CYS A 7 12.53 7.48 8.37
CA CYS A 7 13.00 7.61 6.99
C CYS A 7 13.19 6.25 6.31
N SER A 8 13.61 5.22 7.05
CA SER A 8 13.74 3.85 6.52
C SER A 8 12.41 3.09 6.43
N GLY A 9 11.31 3.64 6.95
CA GLY A 9 9.98 3.02 6.94
C GLY A 9 9.82 1.85 7.91
N ARG A 10 10.77 1.67 8.86
CA ARG A 10 10.73 0.66 9.93
C ARG A 10 9.75 1.02 11.04
N LYS A 11 9.52 2.31 11.26
CA LYS A 11 8.48 2.85 12.14
C LYS A 11 7.55 3.73 11.32
N VAL A 12 6.24 3.47 11.41
CA VAL A 12 5.20 4.28 10.80
C VAL A 12 4.71 5.29 11.82
N VAL A 13 4.61 6.55 11.41
CA VAL A 13 4.09 7.67 12.17
C VAL A 13 3.01 8.32 11.31
N VAL A 14 1.79 8.33 11.83
CA VAL A 14 0.62 8.91 11.18
C VAL A 14 0.83 10.42 11.00
N GLY A 15 0.54 10.94 9.81
CA GLY A 15 0.76 12.33 9.44
C GLY A 15 2.19 12.63 8.96
N GLN A 16 3.06 11.62 8.84
CA GLN A 16 4.46 11.85 8.45
C GLN A 16 4.95 10.90 7.35
N ASN A 17 4.88 9.59 7.57
CA ASN A 17 5.42 8.60 6.62
C ASN A 17 4.48 7.41 6.37
N ASP A 18 3.25 7.49 6.87
CA ASP A 18 2.16 6.58 6.55
C ASP A 18 1.69 6.75 5.10
N LEU A 19 1.02 5.73 4.58
CA LEU A 19 0.63 5.67 3.18
C LEU A 19 -0.45 6.69 2.85
N ILE A 20 -1.44 6.92 3.73
CA ILE A 20 -2.50 7.89 3.47
C ILE A 20 -1.98 9.32 3.41
N THR A 21 -1.00 9.67 4.24
CA THR A 21 -0.38 11.01 4.20
C THR A 21 0.53 11.18 2.99
N THR A 22 1.34 10.18 2.66
CA THR A 22 2.35 10.30 1.60
C THR A 22 1.82 9.99 0.20
N HIS A 23 0.79 9.16 0.09
CA HIS A 23 0.20 8.68 -1.18
C HIS A 23 -1.33 8.58 -1.06
N PRO A 24 -2.04 9.72 -0.91
CA PRO A 24 -3.49 9.72 -0.69
C PRO A 24 -4.27 9.04 -1.83
N GLU A 25 -3.81 9.18 -3.08
CA GLU A 25 -4.45 8.52 -4.23
C GLU A 25 -4.36 6.99 -4.16
N LEU A 26 -3.23 6.44 -3.70
CA LEU A 26 -3.13 4.99 -3.48
C LEU A 26 -3.96 4.53 -2.29
N ALA A 27 -4.10 5.35 -1.25
CA ALA A 27 -4.93 5.01 -0.10
C ALA A 27 -6.42 4.86 -0.47
N LYS A 28 -6.88 5.52 -1.54
CA LYS A 28 -8.25 5.33 -2.08
C LYS A 28 -8.47 3.94 -2.66
N GLU A 29 -7.40 3.32 -3.17
CA GLU A 29 -7.44 1.95 -3.70
C GLU A 29 -7.31 0.90 -2.59
N TRP A 30 -7.32 1.28 -1.30
CA TRP A 30 -7.25 0.31 -0.22
C TRP A 30 -8.55 -0.46 -0.10
N HIS A 31 -8.48 -1.79 -0.07
CA HIS A 31 -9.68 -2.60 0.06
C HIS A 31 -10.35 -2.37 1.44
N PRO A 32 -11.66 -2.09 1.50
CA PRO A 32 -12.34 -1.67 2.73
C PRO A 32 -12.40 -2.74 3.82
N THR A 33 -12.52 -4.02 3.45
CA THR A 33 -12.73 -5.13 4.41
C THR A 33 -11.64 -6.20 4.42
N ASN A 34 -11.02 -6.53 3.26
CA ASN A 34 -10.07 -7.65 3.14
C ASN A 34 -8.73 -7.46 3.85
N ASN A 35 -8.44 -6.28 4.42
CA ASN A 35 -7.22 -6.01 5.17
C ASN A 35 -7.38 -6.14 6.70
N GLY A 36 -8.56 -6.55 7.18
CA GLY A 36 -8.83 -6.70 8.60
C GLY A 36 -8.67 -5.38 9.35
N SER A 37 -7.84 -5.38 10.40
CA SER A 37 -7.53 -4.17 11.18
C SER A 37 -6.44 -3.28 10.57
N LEU A 38 -5.81 -3.70 9.48
CA LEU A 38 -4.72 -2.95 8.85
C LEU A 38 -5.28 -1.81 8.00
N THR A 39 -4.83 -0.59 8.26
CA THR A 39 -5.25 0.59 7.52
C THR A 39 -4.07 1.23 6.76
N PRO A 40 -4.34 2.12 5.79
CA PRO A 40 -3.31 2.95 5.16
C PRO A 40 -2.48 3.80 6.15
N LYS A 41 -2.98 4.03 7.37
CA LYS A 41 -2.26 4.75 8.43
C LYS A 41 -1.17 3.91 9.09
N ASP A 42 -1.28 2.58 9.00
CA ASP A 42 -0.41 1.62 9.70
C ASP A 42 0.77 1.15 8.84
N VAL A 43 0.80 1.55 7.57
CA VAL A 43 1.82 1.10 6.61
C VAL A 43 2.53 2.30 5.99
N SER A 44 3.85 2.18 5.82
CA SER A 44 4.61 3.15 5.02
C SER A 44 4.64 2.74 3.55
N SER A 45 4.96 3.69 2.67
CA SER A 45 5.17 3.47 1.24
C SER A 45 6.29 2.46 0.91
N ARG A 46 7.12 2.09 1.90
CA ARG A 46 8.21 1.11 1.77
C ARG A 46 7.86 -0.26 2.34
N SER A 47 6.65 -0.42 2.86
CA SER A 47 6.20 -1.68 3.47
C SER A 47 6.18 -2.83 2.47
N ASN A 48 6.72 -3.98 2.89
CA ASN A 48 6.63 -5.24 2.15
C ASN A 48 5.35 -6.03 2.48
N LYS A 49 4.45 -5.48 3.32
CA LYS A 49 3.16 -6.13 3.62
C LYS A 49 2.37 -6.28 2.32
N LYS A 50 1.89 -7.49 2.06
CA LYS A 50 0.87 -7.76 1.05
C LYS A 50 -0.48 -7.37 1.62
N VAL A 51 -1.22 -6.60 0.84
CA VAL A 51 -2.53 -6.07 1.19
C VAL A 51 -3.43 -6.17 -0.02
N TRP A 52 -4.72 -6.20 0.24
CA TRP A 52 -5.75 -6.14 -0.77
C TRP A 52 -5.99 -4.71 -1.21
N TRP A 53 -6.01 -4.52 -2.51
CA TRP A 53 -6.37 -3.29 -3.19
C TRP A 53 -7.70 -3.48 -3.89
N LEU A 54 -8.39 -2.38 -4.17
CA LEU A 54 -9.64 -2.31 -4.91
C LEU A 54 -9.50 -1.19 -5.96
N SER A 55 -9.77 -1.50 -7.22
CA SER A 55 -9.70 -0.51 -8.30
C SER A 55 -11.02 0.26 -8.35
N PRO A 56 -11.04 1.42 -9.03
CA PRO A 56 -12.29 2.11 -9.34
C PRO A 56 -13.33 1.24 -10.07
N GLU A 57 -12.89 0.21 -10.80
CA GLU A 57 -13.74 -0.76 -11.48
C GLU A 57 -14.19 -1.94 -10.60
N ASP A 58 -14.04 -1.84 -9.28
CA ASP A 58 -14.43 -2.86 -8.27
C ASP A 58 -13.68 -4.20 -8.44
N VAL A 59 -12.48 -4.15 -9.04
CA VAL A 59 -11.60 -5.32 -9.14
C VAL A 59 -10.68 -5.34 -7.94
N SER A 60 -10.67 -6.43 -7.19
CA SER A 60 -9.75 -6.60 -6.06
C SER A 60 -8.51 -7.40 -6.45
N TRP A 61 -7.35 -7.01 -5.91
CA TRP A 61 -6.11 -7.78 -6.09
C TRP A 61 -5.19 -7.64 -4.87
N GLU A 62 -4.35 -8.65 -4.66
CA GLU A 62 -3.32 -8.62 -3.63
C GLU A 62 -2.00 -8.08 -4.20
N CYS A 63 -1.39 -7.11 -3.52
CA CYS A 63 -0.04 -6.64 -3.87
C CYS A 63 0.70 -6.06 -2.67
N GLN A 64 2.03 -6.10 -2.71
CA GLN A 64 2.85 -5.42 -1.70
C GLN A 64 2.74 -3.90 -1.85
N VAL A 65 2.61 -3.18 -0.74
CA VAL A 65 2.53 -1.71 -0.71
C VAL A 65 3.70 -1.06 -1.47
N ARG A 66 4.94 -1.47 -1.18
CA ARG A 66 6.12 -0.96 -1.87
C ARG A 66 6.12 -1.19 -3.38
N LEU A 67 5.54 -2.29 -3.86
CA LEU A 67 5.47 -2.58 -5.29
C LEU A 67 4.41 -1.71 -5.97
N ARG A 68 3.23 -1.57 -5.34
CA ARG A 68 2.15 -0.70 -5.82
C ARG A 68 2.61 0.76 -5.90
N VAL A 69 3.31 1.26 -4.89
CA VAL A 69 3.88 2.62 -4.85
C VAL A 69 4.89 2.84 -5.97
N LYS A 70 5.73 1.85 -6.28
CA LYS A 70 6.72 1.96 -7.37
C LYS A 70 6.13 1.86 -8.77
N GLY A 71 4.81 1.71 -8.91
CA GLY A 71 4.15 1.50 -10.20
C GLY A 71 4.57 0.19 -10.88
N ARG A 72 5.09 -0.78 -10.12
CA ARG A 72 5.45 -2.09 -10.69
C ARG A 72 4.19 -2.92 -10.83
N VAL A 73 4.08 -3.63 -11.96
CA VAL A 73 2.96 -4.51 -12.27
C VAL A 73 2.80 -5.53 -11.15
N CYS A 74 1.68 -5.46 -10.44
CA CYS A 74 1.28 -6.46 -9.46
C CYS A 74 0.81 -7.70 -10.23
N PRO A 75 1.41 -8.88 -10.02
CA PRO A 75 1.17 -10.05 -10.87
C PRO A 75 -0.28 -10.57 -10.87
N LEU A 76 -1.14 -10.10 -9.95
CA LEU A 76 -2.55 -10.48 -9.92
C LEU A 76 -3.44 -9.63 -10.84
N LEU A 77 -3.03 -8.42 -11.25
CA LEU A 77 -3.73 -7.67 -12.30
C LEU A 77 -3.50 -8.27 -13.71
N LEU A 78 -2.49 -9.13 -13.87
CA LEU A 78 -2.20 -9.81 -15.16
C LEU A 78 -3.16 -10.98 -15.44
N LYS A 79 -3.92 -11.47 -14.46
CA LYS A 79 -4.86 -12.58 -14.65
C LYS A 79 -6.25 -12.14 -15.15
N VAL A 80 -6.47 -10.83 -15.33
CA VAL A 80 -7.72 -10.29 -15.86
C VAL A 80 -7.41 -9.49 -17.12
N LYS A 81 -6.94 -10.18 -18.15
CA LYS A 81 -7.09 -9.72 -19.53
C LYS A 81 -7.87 -10.81 -20.26
N PHE A 82 -8.96 -10.37 -20.88
CA PHE A 82 -9.91 -11.12 -21.70
C PHE A 82 -9.26 -12.11 -22.66
#